data_AF-A0A1H7QUU6-F1
#
_entry.id   AF-A0A1H7QUU6-F1
#
_cell.length_a   1.000
_cell.length_b   1.000
_cell.length_c   1.000
_cell.angle_alpha   90.00
_cell.angle_beta   90.00
_cell.angle_gamma   90.00
#
_symmetry.space_group_name_H-M   'P 1'
#
loop_
_entity.id
_entity.type
_entity.pdbx_description
1 polymer ?
#
loop_
_entity_poly.entity_id
_entity_poly.type
_entity_poly.pdbx_seq_one_letter_code
_entity_poly.pdbx_strand_id
1 'polypeptide(L)'
;MTYSQRLTHGNSSDIIYLEHQIGIAEEELAKAEEERRGYESELDKLRTSPAYHATSATNVSNEQKWVEELNKVQSMIEDIRTRLKNLQEELGELED
;
A
#
# COMPACT_ATOMS: atom_id res chain seq x y z
N MET A 1 16.64 -25.21 -44.44
CA MET A 1 17.12 -25.14 -43.05
C MET A 1 16.07 -24.40 -42.25
N THR A 2 15.34 -25.08 -41.38
CA THR A 2 14.34 -24.45 -40.51
C THR A 2 15.04 -24.00 -39.25
N TYR A 3 15.20 -22.68 -39.08
CA TYR A 3 15.67 -22.09 -37.84
C TYR A 3 14.56 -22.25 -36.77
N SER A 4 14.73 -23.21 -35.88
CA SER A 4 13.96 -23.31 -34.65
C SER A 4 14.52 -22.31 -33.65
N GLN A 5 14.02 -21.08 -33.65
CA GLN A 5 14.16 -20.18 -32.50
C GLN A 5 13.02 -20.49 -31.52
N ARG A 6 13.26 -21.40 -30.58
CA ARG A 6 12.38 -21.55 -29.41
C ARG A 6 12.84 -20.57 -28.33
N LEU A 7 12.00 -19.55 -28.13
CA LEU A 7 11.56 -19.01 -26.84
C LEU A 7 12.53 -19.14 -25.65
N THR A 8 13.40 -18.17 -25.47
CA THR A 8 13.96 -17.82 -24.15
C THR A 8 14.01 -16.30 -23.91
N HIS A 9 13.52 -15.49 -24.88
CA HIS A 9 13.53 -14.03 -24.77
C HIS A 9 12.26 -13.44 -24.11
N GLY A 10 11.23 -14.26 -23.87
CA GLY A 10 9.98 -13.83 -23.21
C GLY A 10 10.16 -13.64 -21.70
N ASN A 11 10.61 -14.69 -21.02
CA ASN A 11 10.71 -14.72 -19.55
C ASN A 11 11.57 -13.59 -18.97
N SER A 12 12.69 -13.22 -19.63
CA SER A 12 13.54 -12.12 -19.12
C SER A 12 12.84 -10.76 -19.17
N SER A 13 11.90 -10.54 -20.10
CA SER A 13 11.15 -9.28 -20.15
C SER A 13 10.03 -9.27 -19.11
N ASP A 14 9.41 -10.43 -18.88
CA ASP A 14 8.33 -10.61 -17.90
C ASP A 14 8.87 -10.50 -16.45
N ILE A 15 10.05 -11.05 -16.18
CA ILE A 15 10.77 -10.91 -14.89
C ILE A 15 11.07 -9.43 -14.61
N ILE A 16 11.69 -8.71 -15.54
CA ILE A 16 12.00 -7.27 -15.37
C ILE A 16 10.73 -6.45 -15.14
N TYR A 17 9.64 -6.80 -15.84
CA TYR A 17 8.36 -6.14 -15.64
C TYR A 17 7.81 -6.37 -14.23
N LEU A 18 7.82 -7.61 -13.74
CA LEU A 18 7.35 -7.96 -12.40
C LEU A 18 8.21 -7.29 -11.31
N GLU A 19 9.54 -7.32 -11.42
CA GLU A 19 10.44 -6.62 -10.49
C GLU A 19 10.11 -5.13 -10.41
N HIS A 20 9.86 -4.49 -11.56
CA HIS A 20 9.44 -3.09 -11.60
C HIS A 20 8.07 -2.86 -10.95
N GLN A 21 7.08 -3.75 -11.18
CA GLN A 21 5.77 -3.65 -10.53
C GLN A 21 5.86 -3.84 -9.02
N ILE A 22 6.71 -4.75 -8.54
CA ILE A 22 6.99 -4.96 -7.12
C ILE A 22 7.56 -3.67 -6.53
N GLY A 23 8.59 -3.09 -7.15
CA GLY A 23 9.19 -1.84 -6.66
C GLY A 23 8.19 -0.69 -6.57
N ILE A 24 7.28 -0.54 -7.54
CA ILE A 24 6.20 0.45 -7.49
C ILE A 24 5.27 0.18 -6.29
N ALA A 25 4.83 -1.07 -6.14
CA ALA A 25 3.90 -1.43 -5.08
C ALA A 25 4.52 -1.31 -3.68
N GLU A 26 5.83 -1.54 -3.54
CA GLU A 26 6.58 -1.26 -2.30
C GLU A 26 6.65 0.24 -1.99
N GLU A 27 6.85 1.09 -2.99
CA GLU A 27 6.83 2.55 -2.81
C GLU A 27 5.42 3.04 -2.43
N GLU A 28 4.38 2.53 -3.09
CA GLU A 28 2.98 2.80 -2.75
C GLU A 28 2.66 2.38 -1.32
N LEU A 29 3.13 1.20 -0.89
CA LEU A 29 2.96 0.71 0.47
C LEU A 29 3.63 1.64 1.49
N ALA A 30 4.88 2.05 1.23
CA ALA A 30 5.62 2.94 2.10
C ALA A 30 4.90 4.29 2.30
N LYS A 31 4.38 4.87 1.21
CA LYS A 31 3.59 6.11 1.27
C LYS A 31 2.30 5.93 2.06
N ALA A 32 1.54 4.87 1.82
CA ALA A 32 0.31 4.59 2.54
C ALA A 32 0.57 4.37 4.05
N GLU A 33 1.67 3.71 4.42
CA GLU A 33 2.05 3.56 5.83
C GLU A 33 2.48 4.87 6.49
N GLU A 34 3.08 5.80 5.74
CA GLU A 34 3.40 7.14 6.20
C GLU A 34 2.14 7.98 6.42
N GLU A 35 1.18 7.94 5.48
CA GLU A 35 -0.13 8.59 5.63
C GLU A 35 -0.89 8.06 6.84
N ARG A 36 -0.89 6.73 7.04
CA ARG A 36 -1.48 6.09 8.22
C ARG A 36 -0.88 6.66 9.52
N ARG A 37 0.45 6.75 9.60
CA ARG A 37 1.15 7.35 10.74
C ARG A 37 0.79 8.82 10.95
N GLY A 38 0.62 9.57 9.86
CA GLY A 38 0.16 10.96 9.90
C GLY A 38 -1.21 11.09 10.56
N TYR A 39 -2.19 10.32 10.10
CA TYR A 39 -3.53 10.34 10.67
C TYR A 39 -3.57 9.82 12.12
N GLU A 40 -2.79 8.78 12.46
CA GLU A 40 -2.65 8.32 13.86
C GLU A 40 -2.11 9.44 14.77
N SER A 41 -1.11 10.20 14.28
CA SER A 41 -0.53 11.33 15.02
C SER A 41 -1.54 12.47 15.23
N GLU A 42 -2.29 12.85 14.18
CA GLU A 42 -3.31 13.90 14.29
C GLU A 42 -4.45 13.50 15.23
N LEU A 43 -4.84 12.21 15.23
CA LEU A 43 -5.86 11.68 16.11
C LEU A 43 -5.38 11.69 17.58
N ASP A 44 -4.11 11.32 17.82
CA ASP A 44 -3.51 11.40 19.16
C ASP A 44 -3.40 12.84 19.67
N LYS A 45 -2.96 13.79 18.82
CA LYS A 45 -2.97 15.23 19.15
C LYS A 45 -4.36 15.74 19.47
N LEU A 46 -5.36 15.32 18.70
CA LEU A 46 -6.75 15.70 18.93
C LEU A 46 -7.20 15.20 20.31
N ARG A 47 -6.95 13.93 20.65
CA ARG A 47 -7.33 13.32 21.94
C ARG A 47 -6.61 13.91 23.15
N THR A 48 -5.34 14.27 22.99
CA THR A 48 -4.50 14.84 24.06
C THR A 48 -4.67 16.35 24.21
N SER A 49 -5.34 17.02 23.27
CA SER A 49 -5.58 18.46 23.31
C SER A 49 -6.52 18.84 24.47
N PRO A 50 -6.17 19.83 25.30
CA PRO A 50 -7.05 20.34 26.37
C PRO A 50 -8.42 20.84 25.85
N ALA A 51 -8.47 21.27 24.58
CA ALA A 51 -9.68 21.72 23.91
C ALA A 51 -10.62 20.57 23.50
N TYR A 52 -10.16 19.32 23.55
CA TYR A 52 -10.94 18.14 23.22
C TYR A 52 -11.91 17.76 24.36
N HIS A 53 -11.47 17.96 25.61
CA HIS A 53 -12.29 17.78 26.82
C HIS A 53 -13.42 18.80 26.97
N ALA A 54 -13.32 19.95 26.30
CA ALA A 54 -14.46 20.82 26.07
C ALA A 54 -15.31 20.14 24.98
N THR A 55 -16.29 19.34 25.40
CA THR A 55 -17.24 18.60 24.55
C THR A 55 -17.88 19.49 23.48
N SER A 56 -17.17 19.69 22.37
CA SER A 56 -17.67 20.39 21.20
C SER A 56 -18.02 19.33 20.17
N ALA A 57 -19.24 19.41 19.61
CA ALA A 57 -19.69 18.49 18.55
C ALA A 57 -18.70 18.44 17.37
N THR A 58 -17.94 19.52 17.17
CA THR A 58 -16.84 19.64 16.19
C THR A 58 -15.70 18.64 16.44
N ASN A 59 -15.30 18.42 17.71
CA ASN A 59 -14.21 17.49 18.04
C ASN A 59 -14.60 16.03 17.76
N VAL A 60 -15.86 15.66 18.05
CA VAL A 60 -16.41 14.32 17.76
C VAL A 60 -16.50 14.08 16.25
N SER A 61 -16.96 15.08 15.49
CA SER A 61 -17.02 15.03 14.02
C SER A 61 -15.62 14.87 13.39
N ASN A 62 -14.64 15.62 13.89
CA ASN A 62 -13.26 15.53 13.41
C ASN A 62 -12.63 14.18 13.71
N GLU A 63 -12.86 13.60 14.90
CA GLU A 63 -12.37 12.27 15.23
C GLU A 63 -12.98 11.19 14.32
N GLN A 64 -14.30 11.23 14.11
CA GLN A 64 -14.96 10.29 13.20
C GLN A 64 -14.36 10.36 11.79
N LYS A 65 -14.12 11.56 11.29
CA LYS A 65 -13.45 11.76 9.99
C LYS A 65 -12.05 11.14 9.96
N TRP A 66 -11.22 11.36 10.98
CA TRP A 66 -9.86 10.78 11.01
C TRP A 66 -9.88 9.26 11.13
N VAL A 67 -10.83 8.69 11.88
CA VAL A 67 -11.03 7.23 11.95
C VAL A 67 -11.46 6.67 10.59
N GLU A 68 -12.36 7.34 9.88
CA GLU A 68 -12.75 6.92 8.53
C GLU A 68 -11.58 6.95 7.54
N GLU A 69 -10.77 8.02 7.55
CA GLU A 69 -9.57 8.09 6.71
C GLU A 69 -8.54 7.02 7.07
N LEU A 70 -8.34 6.73 8.37
CA LEU A 70 -7.48 5.62 8.80
C LEU A 70 -7.97 4.26 8.27
N ASN A 71 -9.26 3.99 8.35
CA ASN A 71 -9.83 2.74 7.83
C ASN A 71 -9.64 2.63 6.32
N LYS A 72 -9.79 3.74 5.56
CA LYS A 72 -9.54 3.75 4.11
C LYS A 72 -8.07 3.44 3.80
N VAL A 73 -7.13 4.11 4.48
CA VAL A 73 -5.70 3.87 4.30
C VAL A 73 -5.32 2.43 4.68
N GLN A 74 -5.90 1.88 5.75
CA GLN A 74 -5.70 0.49 6.13
C GLN A 74 -6.19 -0.49 5.05
N SER A 75 -7.38 -0.27 4.49
CA SER A 75 -7.87 -1.08 3.36
C SER A 75 -6.93 -1.00 2.16
N MET A 76 -6.44 0.20 1.83
CA MET A 76 -5.49 0.39 0.73
C MET A 76 -4.16 -0.34 0.99
N ILE A 77 -3.66 -0.31 2.22
CA ILE A 77 -2.47 -1.08 2.63
C ILE A 77 -2.70 -2.59 2.44
N GLU A 78 -3.86 -3.11 2.82
CA GLU A 78 -4.20 -4.52 2.64
C GLU A 78 -4.27 -4.92 1.17
N ASP A 79 -4.86 -4.08 0.32
CA ASP A 79 -4.93 -4.28 -1.12
C ASP A 79 -3.53 -4.29 -1.76
N ILE A 80 -2.67 -3.32 -1.38
CA ILE A 80 -1.29 -3.25 -1.88
C ILE A 80 -0.48 -4.48 -1.44
N ARG A 81 -0.63 -4.92 -0.19
CA ARG A 81 0.04 -6.13 0.31
C ARG A 81 -0.41 -7.39 -0.42
N THR A 82 -1.70 -7.49 -0.73
CA THR A 82 -2.25 -8.60 -1.52
C THR A 82 -1.68 -8.60 -2.93
N ARG A 83 -1.62 -7.42 -3.58
CA ARG A 83 -1.00 -7.27 -4.90
C ARG A 83 0.49 -7.63 -4.89
N LEU A 84 1.24 -7.18 -3.89
CA LEU A 84 2.66 -7.51 -3.73
C LEU A 84 2.87 -9.01 -3.62
N LYS A 85 2.07 -9.69 -2.79
CA LYS A 85 2.15 -11.14 -2.63
C LYS A 85 1.92 -11.86 -3.97
N ASN A 86 0.89 -11.47 -4.72
CA ASN A 86 0.60 -12.09 -6.02
C ASN A 86 1.75 -11.85 -7.02
N LEU A 87 2.31 -10.63 -7.08
CA LEU A 87 3.45 -10.32 -7.95
C LEU A 87 4.70 -11.13 -7.58
N GLN A 88 4.96 -11.33 -6.29
CA GLN A 88 6.07 -12.14 -5.80
C GLN A 88 5.88 -13.63 -6.09
N GLU A 89 4.65 -14.14 -6.00
CA GLU A 89 4.30 -15.52 -6.39
C GLU A 89 4.50 -15.72 -7.90
N GLU A 90 3.99 -14.80 -8.74
CA GLU A 90 4.18 -14.83 -10.20
C GLU A 90 5.66 -14.75 -10.59
N LEU A 91 6.45 -13.94 -9.90
CA LEU A 91 7.89 -13.85 -10.14
C LEU A 91 8.59 -15.18 -9.80
N GLY A 92 8.26 -15.77 -8.66
CA GLY A 92 8.81 -17.06 -8.24
C GLY A 92 8.48 -18.19 -9.23
N GLU A 93 7.28 -18.21 -9.81
CA GLU A 93 6.89 -19.18 -10.84
C GLU A 93 7.68 -19.03 -12.16
N LEU A 94 8.21 -17.84 -12.45
CA LEU A 94 9.02 -17.58 -13.66
C LEU A 94 10.51 -17.85 -13.47
N GLU A 95 10.99 -17.87 -12.22
CA GLU A 95 12.38 -18.15 -11.87
C GLU A 95 12.68 -19.66 -11.73
N ASP A 96 11.68 -20.49 -11.43
CA ASP A 96 11.75 -21.97 -11.32
C ASP A 96 11.67 -22.70 -12.68
#